data_AF-A0A0X3UZI9-F1
#
_entry.id   AF-A0A0X3UZI9-F1
#
_cell.length_a   1.000
_cell.length_b   1.000
_cell.length_c   1.000
_cell.angle_alpha   90.00
_cell.angle_beta   90.00
_cell.angle_gamma   90.00
#
_symmetry.space_group_name_H-M   'P 1'
#
loop_
_entity.id
_entity.type
_entity.pdbx_description
1 polymer ?
#
loop_
_entity_poly.entity_id
_entity_poly.type
_entity_poly.pdbx_seq_one_letter_code
_entity_poly.pdbx_strand_id
1 'polypeptide(L)'
;MGTSTPWEGPNGGRWSSAAKRLARWRDDSELADQRLEEIAADYLRALHEALRADRSAFGLHDTARAAGERLAGALGSLAAGAWPEGGLVARLVAEAGGDGGTLADAAVRRALATAVRDVSDAHPELDGALVTGSAGGGFAWDILCDLYQAFFAGVVGEFLRSVVAEHVRLAVPVLIASDPEGRIADWVAEKLVALVPNPCEESARAEEPAPAVDAARPTEPSAAEDPSAVLPALAESLVPRAVGSVLGFITEEIAGDEEAAA
;
A
#
# COMPACT_ATOMS: atom_id res chain seq x y z
N MET A 1 -25.92 23.97 1.82
CA MET A 1 -25.62 23.73 3.25
C MET A 1 -25.00 22.34 3.35
N GLY A 2 -23.68 22.25 3.53
CA GLY A 2 -22.98 20.96 3.60
C GLY A 2 -23.12 20.36 5.00
N THR A 3 -23.65 19.15 5.08
CA THR A 3 -23.81 18.36 6.30
C THR A 3 -22.55 17.53 6.57
N SER A 4 -21.38 18.14 6.52
CA SER A 4 -20.14 17.44 6.87
C SER A 4 -20.14 17.24 8.38
N THR A 5 -20.54 16.05 8.82
CA THR A 5 -20.34 15.63 10.20
C THR A 5 -18.85 15.68 10.51
N PRO A 6 -18.43 16.28 11.65
CA PRO A 6 -17.04 16.25 12.08
C PRO A 6 -16.56 14.80 12.10
N TRP A 7 -15.44 14.52 11.43
CA TRP A 7 -14.81 13.22 11.55
C TRP A 7 -14.33 13.07 12.99
N GLU A 8 -14.89 12.10 13.73
CA GLU A 8 -14.55 11.89 15.15
C GLU A 8 -13.07 11.53 15.36
N GLY A 9 -12.41 11.08 14.30
CA GLY A 9 -10.99 10.78 14.30
C GLY A 9 -10.62 9.59 15.19
N PRO A 10 -9.35 9.15 15.13
CA PRO A 10 -8.86 8.17 16.07
C PRO A 10 -8.81 8.75 17.49
N ASN A 11 -9.38 8.02 18.44
CA ASN A 11 -9.43 8.37 19.85
C ASN A 11 -8.84 7.24 20.72
N GLY A 12 -8.32 7.58 21.90
CA GLY A 12 -7.80 6.60 22.86
C GLY A 12 -6.32 6.77 23.22
N GLY A 13 -5.86 5.98 24.21
CA GLY A 13 -4.59 6.20 24.89
C GLY A 13 -3.35 6.17 24.00
N ARG A 14 -3.24 5.21 23.07
CA ARG A 14 -2.08 5.11 22.17
C ARG A 14 -2.02 6.24 21.14
N TRP A 15 -3.15 6.57 20.51
CA TRP A 15 -3.26 7.70 19.59
C TRP A 15 -2.85 9.01 20.25
N SER A 16 -3.39 9.29 21.44
CA SER A 16 -3.02 10.49 22.19
C SER A 16 -1.55 10.50 22.64
N SER A 17 -0.95 9.34 22.93
CA SER A 17 0.46 9.23 23.27
C SER A 17 1.36 9.56 22.08
N ALA A 18 1.09 8.95 20.91
CA ALA A 18 1.82 9.22 19.68
C ALA A 18 1.73 10.71 19.27
N ALA A 19 0.53 11.29 19.36
CA ALA A 19 0.31 12.71 19.10
C ALA A 19 1.12 13.63 20.04
N LYS A 20 1.17 13.32 21.34
CA LYS A 20 1.99 14.07 22.30
C LYS A 20 3.49 13.92 22.06
N ARG A 21 3.94 12.77 21.55
CA ARG A 21 5.35 12.59 21.16
C ARG A 21 5.66 13.44 19.93
N LEU A 22 4.82 13.39 18.90
CA LEU A 22 4.98 14.18 17.69
C LEU A 22 4.95 15.69 17.95
N ALA A 23 4.02 16.16 18.79
CA ALA A 23 3.95 17.59 19.15
C ALA A 23 5.20 18.10 19.89
N ARG A 24 6.03 17.20 20.44
CA ARG A 24 7.30 17.51 21.11
C ARG A 24 8.53 17.20 20.24
N TRP A 25 8.32 16.60 19.07
CA TRP A 25 9.40 16.29 18.14
C TRP A 25 10.02 17.58 17.61
N ARG A 26 11.33 17.54 17.40
CA ARG A 26 12.10 18.64 16.84
C ARG A 26 13.08 18.08 15.82
N ASP A 27 13.14 18.76 14.68
CA ASP A 27 13.98 18.40 13.54
C ASP A 27 15.46 18.83 13.73
N ASP A 28 15.77 19.54 14.83
CA ASP A 28 17.08 20.13 15.10
C ASP A 28 18.07 19.18 15.82
N SER A 29 17.72 17.91 16.00
CA SER A 29 18.55 16.94 16.72
C SER A 29 19.16 15.89 15.79
N GLU A 30 20.37 15.42 16.10
CA GLU A 30 21.04 14.34 15.36
C GLU A 30 20.25 13.02 15.34
N LEU A 31 19.26 12.86 16.23
CA LEU A 31 18.38 11.70 16.31
C LEU A 31 16.94 12.02 15.87
N ALA A 32 16.73 13.13 15.14
CA ALA A 32 15.39 13.55 14.72
C ALA A 32 14.70 12.48 13.87
N ASP A 33 15.45 11.87 12.95
CA ASP A 33 14.98 10.85 12.03
C ASP A 33 14.52 9.59 12.76
N GLN A 34 15.42 8.99 13.54
CA GLN A 34 15.11 7.81 14.36
C GLN A 34 13.90 8.04 15.29
N ARG A 35 13.81 9.23 15.89
CA ARG A 35 12.67 9.58 16.74
C ARG A 35 11.36 9.69 15.96
N LEU A 36 11.41 10.19 14.73
CA LEU A 36 10.22 10.28 13.86
C LEU A 36 9.76 8.88 13.45
N GLU A 37 10.69 7.97 13.16
CA GLU A 37 10.39 6.56 12.87
C GLU A 37 9.72 5.86 14.06
N GLU A 38 10.22 6.04 15.28
CA GLU A 38 9.58 5.50 16.48
C GLU A 38 8.15 6.03 16.67
N ILE A 39 7.92 7.31 16.33
CA ILE A 39 6.59 7.92 16.39
C ILE A 39 5.68 7.34 15.30
N ALA A 40 6.18 7.15 14.08
CA ALA A 40 5.45 6.49 13.00
C ALA A 40 5.07 5.05 13.37
N ALA A 41 5.99 4.30 13.99
CA ALA A 41 5.75 2.96 14.51
C ALA A 41 4.62 2.94 15.57
N ASP A 42 4.58 3.93 16.46
CA ASP A 42 3.52 4.06 17.46
C ASP A 42 2.16 4.33 16.82
N TYR A 43 2.10 5.17 15.79
CA TYR A 43 0.88 5.42 15.02
C TYR A 43 0.41 4.18 14.27
N LEU A 44 1.33 3.46 13.62
CA LEU A 44 1.01 2.21 12.92
C LEU A 44 0.46 1.15 13.88
N ARG A 45 1.08 1.01 15.06
CA ARG A 45 0.60 0.09 16.11
C ARG A 45 -0.80 0.48 16.60
N ALA A 46 -1.05 1.78 16.82
CA ALA A 46 -2.36 2.28 17.23
C ALA A 46 -3.43 2.03 16.16
N LEU A 47 -3.09 2.15 14.87
CA LEU A 47 -3.97 1.82 13.76
C LEU A 47 -4.32 0.34 13.72
N HIS A 48 -3.32 -0.54 13.78
CA HIS A 48 -3.56 -1.99 13.79
C HIS A 48 -4.39 -2.43 14.99
N GLU A 49 -4.14 -1.87 16.19
CA GLU A 49 -4.98 -2.14 17.37
C GLU A 49 -6.43 -1.69 17.16
N ALA A 50 -6.66 -0.50 16.62
CA ALA A 50 -8.00 0.00 16.35
C ALA A 50 -8.75 -0.88 15.34
N LEU A 51 -8.08 -1.28 14.26
CA LEU A 51 -8.66 -2.14 13.22
C LEU A 51 -8.93 -3.56 13.71
N ARG A 52 -8.09 -4.11 14.60
CA ARG A 52 -8.35 -5.42 15.22
C ARG A 52 -9.54 -5.37 16.18
N ALA A 53 -9.75 -4.25 16.87
CA ALA A 53 -10.90 -4.05 17.75
C ALA A 53 -12.19 -3.84 16.95
N ASP A 54 -12.12 -3.07 15.86
CA ASP A 54 -13.23 -2.82 14.94
C ASP A 54 -12.70 -2.75 13.50
N ARG A 55 -13.00 -3.80 12.72
CA ARG A 55 -12.57 -3.91 11.32
C ARG A 55 -13.15 -2.78 10.43
N SER A 56 -14.29 -2.22 10.83
CA SER A 56 -14.95 -1.13 10.10
C SER A 56 -14.38 0.25 10.46
N ALA A 57 -13.46 0.32 11.43
CA ALA A 57 -12.87 1.58 11.86
C ALA A 57 -12.30 2.36 10.66
N PHE A 58 -12.73 3.62 10.57
CA PHE A 58 -12.35 4.57 9.51
C PHE A 58 -12.77 4.18 8.08
N GLY A 59 -13.51 3.08 7.90
CA GLY A 59 -13.85 2.54 6.57
C GLY A 59 -12.62 2.07 5.77
N LEU A 60 -11.45 1.95 6.40
CA LEU A 60 -10.18 1.74 5.70
C LEU A 60 -10.10 0.34 5.06
N HIS A 61 -10.57 -0.69 5.77
CA HIS A 61 -10.57 -2.06 5.27
C HIS A 61 -11.37 -2.21 3.98
N ASP A 62 -12.63 -1.79 3.99
CA ASP A 62 -13.53 -1.96 2.85
C ASP A 62 -13.11 -1.09 1.67
N THR A 63 -12.62 0.13 1.95
CA THR A 63 -12.12 1.05 0.93
C THR A 63 -10.85 0.52 0.27
N ALA A 64 -9.87 0.05 1.06
CA ALA A 64 -8.62 -0.52 0.54
C ALA A 64 -8.89 -1.79 -0.27
N ARG A 65 -9.80 -2.65 0.19
CA ARG A 65 -10.22 -3.84 -0.55
C ARG A 65 -10.84 -3.49 -1.90
N ALA A 66 -11.87 -2.64 -1.90
CA ALA A 66 -12.56 -2.28 -3.12
C ALA A 66 -11.64 -1.54 -4.11
N ALA A 67 -10.72 -0.71 -3.61
CA ALA A 67 -9.72 -0.05 -4.43
C ALA A 67 -8.71 -1.05 -5.01
N GLY A 68 -8.27 -2.03 -4.22
CA GLY A 68 -7.38 -3.11 -4.66
C GLY A 68 -7.99 -3.98 -5.78
N GLU A 69 -9.25 -4.36 -5.65
CA GLU A 69 -9.98 -5.12 -6.68
C GLU A 69 -10.06 -4.32 -8.00
N ARG A 70 -10.39 -3.02 -7.92
CA ARG A 70 -10.39 -2.12 -9.09
C ARG A 70 -9.01 -1.93 -9.68
N LEU A 71 -7.97 -1.80 -8.84
CA LEU A 71 -6.59 -1.70 -9.28
C LEU A 71 -6.18 -2.95 -10.05
N ALA A 72 -6.42 -4.15 -9.52
CA ALA A 72 -6.09 -5.40 -10.21
C ALA A 72 -6.71 -5.48 -11.61
N GLY A 73 -7.99 -5.08 -11.75
CA GLY A 73 -8.65 -4.98 -13.06
C GLY A 73 -8.04 -3.94 -14.00
N ALA A 74 -7.65 -2.77 -13.46
CA ALA A 74 -6.97 -1.72 -14.22
C ALA A 74 -5.58 -2.18 -14.71
N LEU A 75 -4.80 -2.84 -13.86
CA LEU A 75 -3.49 -3.41 -14.21
C LEU A 75 -3.63 -4.47 -15.31
N GLY A 76 -4.63 -5.36 -15.22
CA GLY A 76 -4.93 -6.32 -16.27
C GLY A 76 -5.27 -5.68 -17.61
N SER A 77 -5.99 -4.56 -17.59
CA SER A 77 -6.29 -3.79 -18.81
C SER A 77 -5.05 -3.15 -19.41
N LEU A 78 -4.15 -2.61 -18.58
CA LEU A 78 -2.87 -2.04 -19.02
C LEU A 78 -1.96 -3.11 -19.62
N ALA A 79 -1.88 -4.28 -19.00
CA ALA A 79 -1.14 -5.42 -19.51
C ALA A 79 -1.65 -5.90 -20.88
N ALA A 80 -2.97 -5.80 -21.12
CA ALA A 80 -3.58 -6.07 -22.42
C ALA A 80 -3.32 -4.98 -23.48
N GLY A 81 -2.51 -3.95 -23.15
CA GLY A 81 -2.12 -2.88 -24.07
C GLY A 81 -3.10 -1.69 -24.10
N ALA A 82 -4.10 -1.65 -23.23
CA ALA A 82 -5.00 -0.50 -23.14
C ALA A 82 -4.31 0.63 -22.38
N TRP A 83 -3.29 1.27 -22.96
CA TRP A 83 -2.58 2.39 -22.33
C TRP A 83 -3.35 3.73 -22.49
N PRO A 84 -3.42 4.57 -21.45
CA PRO A 84 -4.21 5.80 -21.50
C PRO A 84 -3.60 6.95 -22.29
N GLU A 85 -4.43 7.64 -23.07
CA GLU A 85 -4.18 9.01 -23.51
C GLU A 85 -4.51 9.96 -22.33
N GLY A 86 -3.51 10.64 -21.76
CA GLY A 86 -3.70 11.56 -20.62
C GLY A 86 -2.97 11.20 -19.33
N GLY A 87 -2.13 10.17 -19.36
CA GLY A 87 -1.20 9.83 -18.27
C GLY A 87 -1.72 8.77 -17.31
N LEU A 88 -0.82 7.86 -16.91
CA LEU A 88 -1.12 6.67 -16.09
C LEU A 88 -1.74 7.03 -14.73
N VAL A 89 -1.20 8.05 -14.06
CA VAL A 89 -1.69 8.53 -12.75
C VAL A 89 -3.17 8.90 -12.80
N ALA A 90 -3.56 9.74 -13.77
CA ALA A 90 -4.91 10.26 -13.86
C ALA A 90 -5.94 9.14 -14.08
N ARG A 91 -5.59 8.16 -14.92
CA ARG A 91 -6.42 6.98 -15.15
C ARG A 91 -6.56 6.14 -13.90
N LEU A 92 -5.46 5.74 -13.27
CA LEU A 92 -5.53 4.84 -12.11
C LEU A 92 -6.26 5.49 -10.93
N VAL A 93 -6.06 6.79 -10.71
CA VAL A 93 -6.82 7.54 -9.70
C VAL A 93 -8.32 7.59 -10.05
N ALA A 94 -8.69 7.71 -11.33
CA ALA A 94 -10.09 7.69 -11.74
C ALA A 94 -10.73 6.30 -11.61
N GLU A 95 -10.00 5.23 -11.92
CA GLU A 95 -10.52 3.85 -11.92
C GLU A 95 -10.51 3.22 -10.52
N ALA A 96 -9.45 3.43 -9.73
CA ALA A 96 -9.28 2.77 -8.43
C ALA A 96 -9.55 3.70 -7.24
N GLY A 97 -9.51 5.03 -7.42
CA GLY A 97 -9.56 6.04 -6.36
C GLY A 97 -10.89 6.23 -5.61
N GLY A 98 -11.93 5.46 -5.94
CA GLY A 98 -13.22 5.48 -5.25
C GLY A 98 -14.00 6.79 -5.42
N ASP A 99 -15.11 6.94 -4.68
CA ASP A 99 -16.06 8.04 -4.85
C ASP A 99 -15.58 9.36 -4.22
N GLY A 100 -14.53 9.33 -3.39
CA GLY A 100 -13.88 10.53 -2.84
C GLY A 100 -14.60 11.16 -1.64
N GLY A 101 -15.38 10.38 -0.89
CA GLY A 101 -16.19 10.87 0.22
C GLY A 101 -15.55 10.73 1.60
N THR A 102 -14.47 9.97 1.72
CA THR A 102 -13.86 9.59 3.01
C THR A 102 -12.37 9.88 3.08
N LEU A 103 -11.81 9.88 4.30
CA LEU A 103 -10.37 9.98 4.51
C LEU A 103 -9.62 8.78 3.88
N ALA A 104 -10.23 7.60 3.92
CA ALA A 104 -9.70 6.40 3.27
C ALA A 104 -9.66 6.55 1.74
N ASP A 105 -10.69 7.13 1.12
CA ASP A 105 -10.68 7.42 -0.33
C ASP A 105 -9.55 8.40 -0.69
N ALA A 106 -9.36 9.44 0.13
CA ALA A 106 -8.27 10.39 -0.08
C ALA A 106 -6.90 9.71 0.04
N ALA A 107 -6.73 8.79 1.01
CA ALA A 107 -5.52 8.01 1.17
C ALA A 107 -5.27 7.10 -0.04
N VAL A 108 -6.29 6.40 -0.55
CA VAL A 108 -6.19 5.57 -1.77
C VAL A 108 -5.75 6.39 -2.97
N ARG A 109 -6.36 7.55 -3.20
CA ARG A 109 -6.02 8.42 -4.35
C ARG A 109 -4.58 8.92 -4.27
N ARG A 110 -4.11 9.31 -3.08
CA ARG A 110 -2.73 9.74 -2.89
C ARG A 110 -1.76 8.58 -3.04
N ALA A 111 -2.08 7.42 -2.45
CA ALA A 111 -1.26 6.22 -2.54
C ALA A 111 -1.08 5.78 -4.00
N LEU A 112 -2.14 5.81 -4.81
CA LEU A 112 -2.03 5.55 -6.25
C LEU A 112 -1.12 6.55 -6.94
N ALA A 113 -1.31 7.84 -6.68
CA ALA A 113 -0.50 8.87 -7.30
C ALA A 113 0.98 8.79 -6.91
N THR A 114 1.28 8.44 -5.66
CA THR A 114 2.64 8.24 -5.16
C THR A 114 3.25 6.96 -5.71
N ALA A 115 2.55 5.82 -5.60
CA ALA A 115 3.04 4.53 -6.11
C ALA A 115 3.36 4.57 -7.62
N VAL A 116 2.53 5.24 -8.43
CA VAL A 116 2.84 5.41 -9.86
C VAL A 116 4.09 6.25 -10.09
N ARG A 117 4.32 7.30 -9.30
CA ARG A 117 5.54 8.11 -9.41
C ARG A 117 6.77 7.32 -9.00
N ASP A 118 6.72 6.66 -7.85
CA ASP A 118 7.85 5.90 -7.32
C ASP A 118 8.25 4.76 -8.28
N VAL A 119 7.26 4.07 -8.85
CA VAL A 119 7.49 3.02 -9.85
C VAL A 119 7.99 3.61 -11.17
N SER A 120 7.47 4.75 -11.64
CA SER A 120 8.02 5.45 -12.82
C SER A 120 9.48 5.86 -12.61
N ASP A 121 9.84 6.35 -11.42
CA ASP A 121 11.20 6.75 -11.08
C ASP A 121 12.16 5.54 -11.00
N ALA A 122 11.67 4.40 -10.50
CA ALA A 122 12.42 3.14 -10.46
C ALA A 122 12.53 2.45 -11.83
N HIS A 123 11.55 2.66 -12.71
CA HIS A 123 11.44 2.05 -14.04
C HIS A 123 11.26 3.12 -15.13
N PRO A 124 12.31 3.85 -15.53
CA PRO A 124 12.23 4.89 -16.58
C PRO A 124 11.69 4.37 -17.91
N GLU A 125 11.80 3.07 -18.15
CA GLU A 125 11.17 2.37 -19.27
C GLU A 125 9.64 2.46 -19.33
N LEU A 126 8.97 2.65 -18.19
CA LEU A 126 7.53 2.82 -18.12
C LEU A 126 7.10 4.08 -18.87
N ASP A 127 7.91 5.15 -18.78
CA ASP A 127 7.69 6.37 -19.56
C ASP A 127 7.84 6.11 -21.07
N GLY A 128 8.78 5.25 -21.45
CA GLY A 128 8.95 4.80 -22.84
C GLY A 128 7.75 4.00 -23.35
N ALA A 129 7.21 3.09 -22.53
CA ALA A 129 6.01 2.30 -22.85
C ALA A 129 4.76 3.18 -22.96
N LEU A 130 4.63 4.20 -22.10
CA LEU A 130 3.55 5.19 -22.15
C LEU A 130 3.58 6.04 -23.42
N VAL A 131 4.77 6.36 -23.93
CA VAL A 131 4.94 7.11 -25.18
C VAL A 131 4.67 6.26 -26.42
N THR A 132 5.05 4.98 -26.39
CA THR A 132 4.99 4.09 -27.56
C THR A 132 3.74 3.24 -27.64
N GLY A 133 2.95 3.14 -26.56
CA GLY A 133 1.72 2.37 -26.50
C GLY A 133 1.92 0.85 -26.65
N SER A 134 3.17 0.36 -26.54
CA SER A 134 3.48 -1.07 -26.63
C SER A 134 4.42 -1.49 -25.51
N ALA A 135 3.99 -2.45 -24.69
CA ALA A 135 4.87 -3.17 -23.79
C ALA A 135 5.06 -4.60 -24.34
N GLY A 136 6.31 -5.01 -24.56
CA GLY A 136 6.63 -6.39 -24.90
C GLY A 136 6.26 -7.34 -23.74
N GLY A 137 5.72 -8.52 -24.07
CA GLY A 137 4.94 -9.43 -23.21
C GLY A 137 5.65 -10.15 -22.05
N GLY A 138 6.37 -9.42 -21.22
CA GLY A 138 6.86 -9.88 -19.91
C GLY A 138 7.32 -8.69 -19.06
N PHE A 139 7.83 -7.67 -19.74
CA PHE A 139 8.38 -6.45 -19.16
C PHE A 139 7.36 -5.54 -18.45
N ALA A 140 6.09 -5.54 -18.87
CA ALA A 140 5.06 -4.74 -18.19
C ALA A 140 4.65 -5.34 -16.85
N TRP A 141 4.65 -6.66 -16.71
CA TRP A 141 4.03 -7.30 -15.55
C TRP A 141 4.82 -7.09 -14.27
N ASP A 142 6.16 -7.14 -14.32
CA ASP A 142 7.00 -6.88 -13.15
C ASP A 142 6.74 -5.47 -12.59
N ILE A 143 6.68 -4.46 -13.48
CA ILE A 143 6.37 -3.07 -13.10
C ILE A 143 4.95 -2.93 -12.52
N LEU A 144 3.97 -3.65 -13.08
CA LEU A 144 2.60 -3.64 -12.57
C LEU A 144 2.47 -4.37 -11.22
N CYS A 145 3.29 -5.41 -10.99
CA CYS A 145 3.39 -6.11 -9.72
C CYS A 145 4.03 -5.23 -8.63
N ASP A 146 5.05 -4.44 -8.97
CA ASP A 146 5.66 -3.47 -8.06
C ASP A 146 4.68 -2.34 -7.72
N LEU A 147 3.94 -1.85 -8.72
CA LEU A 147 2.85 -0.87 -8.51
C LEU A 147 1.76 -1.41 -7.59
N TYR A 148 1.39 -2.69 -7.74
CA TYR A 148 0.44 -3.35 -6.85
C TYR A 148 0.96 -3.34 -5.40
N GLN A 149 2.21 -3.74 -5.15
CA GLN A 149 2.77 -3.75 -3.80
C GLN A 149 2.89 -2.35 -3.19
N ALA A 150 3.46 -1.41 -3.95
CA ALA A 150 3.62 -0.02 -3.54
C ALA A 150 2.27 0.62 -3.19
N PHE A 151 1.21 0.33 -3.96
CA PHE A 151 -0.12 0.81 -3.67
C PHE A 151 -0.64 0.36 -2.29
N PHE A 152 -0.64 -0.93 -1.98
CA PHE A 152 -1.19 -1.42 -0.70
C PHE A 152 -0.41 -0.88 0.50
N ALA A 153 0.92 -0.81 0.40
CA ALA A 153 1.76 -0.23 1.44
C ALA A 153 1.47 1.28 1.60
N GLY A 154 1.36 2.00 0.47
CA GLY A 154 1.10 3.43 0.42
C GLY A 154 -0.25 3.83 0.99
N VAL A 155 -1.31 3.00 0.85
CA VAL A 155 -2.64 3.29 1.41
C VAL A 155 -2.58 3.54 2.92
N VAL A 156 -1.81 2.70 3.63
CA VAL A 156 -1.67 2.83 5.09
C VAL A 156 -0.83 4.05 5.45
N GLY A 157 0.27 4.28 4.74
CA GLY A 157 1.13 5.46 4.92
C GLY A 157 0.37 6.77 4.72
N GLU A 158 -0.36 6.90 3.62
CA GLU A 158 -1.15 8.09 3.29
C GLU A 158 -2.33 8.30 4.23
N PHE A 159 -2.95 7.21 4.70
CA PHE A 159 -3.98 7.30 5.71
C PHE A 159 -3.41 7.84 7.02
N LEU A 160 -2.28 7.31 7.50
CA LEU A 160 -1.63 7.78 8.72
C LEU A 160 -1.12 9.22 8.59
N ARG A 161 -0.54 9.60 7.45
CA ARG A 161 -0.17 10.99 7.18
C ARG A 161 -1.38 11.93 7.29
N SER A 162 -2.52 11.52 6.75
CA SER A 162 -3.76 12.30 6.84
C SER A 162 -4.30 12.37 8.28
N VAL A 163 -4.28 11.25 9.00
CA VAL A 163 -4.63 11.19 10.43
C VAL A 163 -3.74 12.13 11.24
N VAL A 164 -2.42 12.08 11.05
CA VAL A 164 -1.45 12.91 11.77
C VAL A 164 -1.71 14.38 11.50
N ALA A 165 -1.92 14.76 10.24
CA ALA A 165 -2.21 16.14 9.87
C ALA A 165 -3.48 16.68 10.56
N GLU A 166 -4.53 15.87 10.67
CA GLU A 166 -5.79 16.26 11.31
C GLU A 166 -5.73 16.19 12.85
N HIS A 167 -5.10 15.16 13.41
CA HIS A 167 -5.02 14.94 14.86
C HIS A 167 -4.09 15.96 15.55
N VAL A 168 -3.02 16.42 14.87
CA VAL A 168 -2.15 17.49 15.38
C VAL A 168 -2.86 18.84 15.36
N ARG A 169 -3.65 19.15 14.33
CA ARG A 169 -4.42 20.40 14.24
C ARG A 169 -5.38 20.59 15.42
N LEU A 170 -5.98 19.50 15.88
CA LEU A 170 -6.91 19.51 17.02
C LEU A 170 -6.18 19.57 18.38
N ALA A 171 -5.02 18.93 18.51
CA ALA A 171 -4.27 18.90 19.76
C ALA A 171 -3.45 20.17 20.02
N VAL A 172 -2.87 20.79 18.97
CA VAL A 172 -2.03 21.99 19.08
C VAL A 172 -2.21 22.87 17.83
N PRO A 173 -3.17 23.83 17.83
CA PRO A 173 -3.52 24.65 16.66
C PRO A 173 -2.39 25.53 16.06
N VAL A 174 -1.24 25.62 16.75
CA VAL A 174 -0.12 26.52 16.40
C VAL A 174 1.06 25.76 15.75
N LEU A 175 1.06 24.42 15.75
CA LEU A 175 2.11 23.62 15.12
C LEU A 175 1.72 23.29 13.67
N ILE A 176 2.13 24.17 12.74
CA ILE A 176 2.07 23.93 11.30
C ILE A 176 3.36 23.21 10.89
N ALA A 177 3.20 22.06 10.20
CA ALA A 177 4.22 21.16 9.67
C ALA A 177 4.89 20.21 10.68
N SER A 178 4.18 19.18 11.14
CA SER A 178 4.80 18.07 11.91
C SER A 178 5.43 16.98 11.04
N ASP A 179 5.09 16.94 9.75
CA ASP A 179 5.70 16.08 8.74
C ASP A 179 5.53 16.74 7.34
N PRO A 180 6.26 17.83 7.05
CA PRO A 180 6.12 18.52 5.77
C PRO A 180 6.50 17.62 4.59
N GLU A 181 7.50 16.77 4.77
CA GLU A 181 8.14 16.03 3.68
C GLU A 181 7.45 14.72 3.31
N GLY A 182 6.59 14.13 4.16
CA GLY A 182 6.00 12.82 3.84
C GLY A 182 6.61 11.65 4.59
N ARG A 183 7.57 11.92 5.47
CA ARG A 183 8.47 10.94 6.07
C ARG A 183 7.74 9.86 6.85
N ILE A 184 6.59 10.18 7.46
CA ILE A 184 5.76 9.19 8.15
C ILE A 184 5.13 8.23 7.14
N ALA A 185 4.58 8.75 6.03
CA ALA A 185 3.98 7.90 5.01
C ALA A 185 5.04 7.01 4.36
N ASP A 186 6.20 7.59 4.03
CA ASP A 186 7.30 6.90 3.36
C ASP A 186 7.85 5.76 4.22
N TRP A 187 8.15 6.04 5.50
CA TRP A 187 8.62 5.01 6.42
C TRP A 187 7.58 3.89 6.62
N VAL A 188 6.30 4.24 6.75
CA VAL A 188 5.24 3.22 6.90
C VAL A 188 5.13 2.37 5.64
N ALA A 189 5.16 2.97 4.45
CA ALA A 189 5.12 2.25 3.19
C ALA A 189 6.33 1.30 3.06
N GLU A 190 7.54 1.77 3.38
CA GLU A 190 8.76 0.95 3.39
C GLU A 190 8.64 -0.26 4.32
N LYS A 191 8.08 -0.11 5.53
CA LYS A 191 7.90 -1.24 6.45
C LYS A 191 6.84 -2.24 5.99
N LEU A 192 5.83 -1.79 5.27
CA LEU A 192 4.70 -2.63 4.88
C LEU A 192 4.86 -3.28 3.52
N VAL A 193 5.66 -2.72 2.60
CA VAL A 193 5.77 -3.22 1.22
C VAL A 193 6.21 -4.69 1.17
N ALA A 194 7.15 -5.08 2.03
CA ALA A 194 7.64 -6.46 2.13
C ALA A 194 6.58 -7.47 2.63
N LEU A 195 5.50 -6.99 3.26
CA LEU A 195 4.39 -7.84 3.73
C LEU A 195 3.29 -8.01 2.67
N VAL A 196 3.32 -7.20 1.61
CA VAL A 196 2.34 -7.27 0.53
C VAL A 196 2.74 -8.42 -0.41
N PRO A 197 1.86 -9.40 -0.67
CA PRO A 197 2.17 -10.43 -1.65
C PRO A 197 2.38 -9.83 -3.03
N ASN A 198 3.47 -10.21 -3.70
CA ASN A 198 3.76 -9.84 -5.07
C ASN A 198 3.06 -10.84 -6.03
N PRO A 199 2.16 -10.40 -6.93
CA PRO A 199 1.48 -11.31 -7.85
C PRO A 199 2.43 -12.10 -8.76
N CYS A 200 3.53 -11.49 -9.21
CA CYS A 200 4.51 -12.10 -10.10
C CYS A 200 5.34 -13.18 -9.36
N GLU A 201 5.71 -12.95 -8.10
CA GLU A 201 6.36 -13.99 -7.29
C GLU A 201 5.42 -15.16 -6.99
N GLU A 202 4.15 -14.88 -6.70
CA GLU A 202 3.15 -15.93 -6.42
C GLU A 202 2.84 -16.77 -7.67
N SER A 203 2.83 -16.17 -8.87
CA SER A 203 2.71 -16.95 -10.11
C SER A 203 3.93 -17.82 -10.35
N ALA A 204 5.14 -17.30 -10.14
CA ALA A 204 6.37 -18.07 -10.30
C ALA A 204 6.41 -19.29 -9.36
N ARG A 205 5.98 -19.13 -8.10
CA ARG A 205 5.87 -20.23 -7.13
C ARG A 205 4.83 -21.28 -7.54
N ALA A 206 3.76 -20.89 -8.22
CA ALA A 206 2.75 -21.82 -8.71
C ALA A 206 3.23 -22.67 -9.90
N GLU A 207 4.21 -22.17 -10.65
CA GLU A 207 4.85 -22.87 -11.77
C GLU A 207 6.01 -23.78 -11.34
N GLU A 208 6.52 -23.63 -10.12
CA GLU A 208 7.57 -24.50 -9.59
C GLU A 208 7.04 -25.95 -9.42
N PRO A 209 7.64 -26.95 -10.09
CA PRO A 209 7.26 -28.33 -9.88
C PRO A 209 7.59 -28.73 -8.43
N ALA A 210 6.60 -29.25 -7.72
CA ALA A 210 6.78 -29.79 -6.37
C ALA A 210 8.01 -30.72 -6.32
N PRO A 211 8.82 -30.68 -5.24
CA PRO A 211 9.97 -31.56 -5.12
C PRO A 211 9.49 -33.00 -5.27
N ALA A 212 10.07 -33.70 -6.26
CA ALA A 212 9.66 -35.02 -6.68
C ALA A 212 9.80 -36.04 -5.53
N VAL A 213 8.73 -36.21 -4.76
CA VAL A 213 8.52 -37.38 -3.91
C VAL A 213 7.74 -38.38 -4.77
N ASP A 214 8.50 -39.14 -5.55
CA ASP A 214 8.17 -40.46 -6.10
C ASP A 214 6.75 -40.65 -6.68
N ALA A 215 6.56 -40.30 -7.96
CA ALA A 215 5.54 -40.93 -8.80
C ALA A 215 5.89 -40.79 -10.29
N ALA A 216 6.33 -41.89 -10.88
CA ALA A 216 6.47 -42.04 -12.32
C ALA A 216 5.11 -41.96 -13.03
N ARG A 217 4.83 -40.83 -13.70
CA ARG A 217 4.03 -40.73 -14.94
C ARG A 217 4.53 -39.55 -15.76
N PRO A 218 4.71 -39.68 -17.09
CA PRO A 218 4.97 -38.54 -17.94
C PRO A 218 3.65 -37.80 -18.14
N THR A 219 3.45 -36.72 -17.39
CA THR A 219 2.40 -35.74 -17.69
C THR A 219 2.96 -34.87 -18.80
N GLU A 220 2.21 -34.75 -19.90
CA GLU A 220 2.55 -33.88 -21.03
C GLU A 220 2.79 -32.44 -20.56
N PRO A 221 3.65 -31.66 -21.23
CA PRO A 221 3.85 -30.26 -20.90
C PRO A 221 2.50 -29.56 -21.05
N SER A 222 1.93 -29.11 -19.93
CA SER A 222 0.81 -28.18 -19.95
C SER A 222 1.24 -27.03 -20.83
N ALA A 223 0.45 -26.71 -21.85
CA ALA A 223 0.63 -25.48 -22.60
C ALA A 223 0.72 -24.36 -21.57
N ALA A 224 1.88 -23.70 -21.49
CA ALA A 224 2.07 -22.56 -20.60
C ALA A 224 0.95 -21.57 -20.92
N GLU A 225 0.00 -21.44 -19.99
CA GLU A 225 -0.99 -20.37 -20.08
C GLU A 225 -0.19 -19.08 -20.15
N ASP A 226 -0.54 -18.21 -21.09
CA ASP A 226 0.11 -16.92 -21.23
C ASP A 226 0.02 -16.23 -19.85
N PRO A 227 1.14 -15.89 -19.19
CA PRO A 227 1.12 -15.31 -17.84
C PRO A 227 0.29 -14.02 -17.80
N SER A 228 0.12 -13.34 -18.94
CA SER A 228 -0.75 -12.19 -19.07
C SER A 228 -2.25 -12.47 -18.87
N ALA A 229 -2.69 -13.71 -19.03
CA ALA A 229 -4.07 -14.13 -18.78
C ALA A 229 -4.35 -14.50 -17.32
N VAL A 230 -3.32 -14.93 -16.57
CA VAL A 230 -3.45 -15.46 -15.21
C VAL A 230 -3.18 -14.39 -14.15
N LEU A 231 -2.21 -13.51 -14.40
CA LEU A 231 -1.79 -12.48 -13.44
C LEU A 231 -2.89 -11.51 -12.98
N PRO A 232 -3.83 -11.03 -13.82
CA PRO A 232 -4.92 -10.19 -13.34
C PRO A 232 -5.81 -10.90 -12.31
N ALA A 233 -6.18 -12.16 -12.60
CA ALA A 233 -7.01 -12.97 -11.71
C ALA A 233 -6.27 -13.33 -10.43
N LEU A 234 -4.97 -13.60 -10.51
CA LEU A 234 -4.12 -13.83 -9.35
C LEU A 234 -4.02 -12.58 -8.48
N ALA A 235 -3.74 -11.41 -9.06
CA ALA A 235 -3.69 -10.13 -8.34
C ALA A 235 -5.02 -9.84 -7.62
N GLU A 236 -6.17 -10.05 -8.29
CA GLU A 236 -7.49 -9.91 -7.66
C GLU A 236 -7.67 -10.88 -6.47
N SER A 237 -7.24 -12.14 -6.63
CA SER A 237 -7.32 -13.15 -5.56
C SER A 237 -6.43 -12.83 -4.35
N LEU A 238 -5.34 -12.07 -4.56
CA LEU A 238 -4.40 -11.68 -3.52
C LEU A 238 -4.85 -10.45 -2.73
N VAL A 239 -5.82 -9.66 -3.22
CA VAL A 239 -6.30 -8.43 -2.54
C VAL A 239 -6.67 -8.68 -1.07
N PRO A 240 -7.44 -9.73 -0.70
CA PRO A 240 -7.79 -9.96 0.69
C PRO A 240 -6.56 -10.21 1.57
N ARG A 241 -5.53 -10.88 1.04
CA ARG A 241 -4.27 -11.15 1.75
C ARG A 241 -3.44 -9.87 1.86
N ALA A 242 -3.30 -9.11 0.78
CA ALA A 242 -2.59 -7.83 0.77
C ALA A 242 -3.18 -6.85 1.79
N VAL A 243 -4.50 -6.64 1.77
CA VAL A 243 -5.21 -5.81 2.76
C VAL A 243 -5.04 -6.36 4.18
N GLY A 244 -5.16 -7.68 4.34
CA GLY A 244 -4.96 -8.35 5.62
C GLY A 244 -3.58 -8.10 6.23
N SER A 245 -2.53 -8.20 5.41
CA SER A 245 -1.14 -7.96 5.82
C SER A 245 -0.92 -6.52 6.23
N VAL A 246 -1.21 -5.54 5.37
CA VAL A 246 -0.88 -4.12 5.64
C VAL A 246 -1.70 -3.52 6.78
N LEU A 247 -2.92 -4.02 7.00
CA LEU A 247 -3.78 -3.59 8.11
C LEU A 247 -3.53 -4.37 9.41
N GLY A 248 -2.55 -5.29 9.41
CA GLY A 248 -2.14 -6.02 10.60
C GLY A 248 -3.12 -7.11 11.06
N PHE A 249 -4.00 -7.59 10.16
CA PHE A 249 -4.89 -8.73 10.43
C PHE A 249 -4.17 -10.08 10.27
N ILE A 250 -3.16 -10.12 9.41
CA ILE A 250 -2.31 -11.30 9.20
C ILE A 250 -0.96 -10.97 9.82
N THR A 251 -0.71 -11.49 11.01
CA THR A 251 0.59 -11.42 11.66
C THR A 251 1.38 -12.66 11.29
N GLU A 252 2.25 -12.55 10.28
CA GLU A 252 3.54 -13.22 10.42
C GLU A 252 4.35 -12.34 11.39
N GLU A 253 4.81 -12.92 12.49
CA GLU A 253 5.47 -12.21 13.58
C GLU A 253 6.52 -11.21 13.06
N ILE A 254 6.33 -9.92 13.36
CA ILE A 254 7.41 -8.93 13.33
C ILE A 254 8.29 -9.26 14.55
N ALA A 255 9.12 -10.29 14.43
CA ALA A 255 10.13 -10.69 15.41
C ALA A 255 11.52 -10.39 14.83
N GLY A 256 12.29 -9.58 15.56
CA GLY A 256 13.67 -9.18 15.29
C GLY A 256 13.81 -7.67 15.51
N ASP A 257 14.40 -7.13 16.58
CA ASP A 257 15.34 -7.66 17.57
C ASP A 257 15.06 -7.04 18.94
N GLU A 258 14.79 -7.86 19.95
CA GLU A 258 15.04 -7.52 21.37
C GLU A 258 15.16 -8.81 22.17
N GLU A 259 16.34 -9.45 22.15
CA GLU A 259 16.95 -10.15 23.30
C GLU A 259 18.27 -10.83 22.90
N ALA A 260 19.37 -10.11 23.10
CA ALA A 260 20.67 -10.71 23.40
C ALA A 260 21.37 -9.88 24.48
N ALA A 261 20.76 -9.84 25.66
CA ALA A 261 21.41 -9.40 26.89
C ALA A 261 20.82 -10.14 28.10
N ALA A 262 21.29 -11.36 28.33
CA ALA A 262 21.40 -11.98 29.65
C ALA A 262 22.57 -12.98 29.64
#